data_AF-A0A1E3W5R3-F1
#
_entry.id   AF-A0A1E3W5R3-F1
#
_cell.length_a   1.000
_cell.length_b   1.000
_cell.length_c   1.000
_cell.angle_alpha   90.00
_cell.angle_beta   90.00
_cell.angle_gamma   90.00
#
_symmetry.space_group_name_H-M   'P 1'
#
loop_
_entity.id
_entity.type
_entity.pdbx_description
1 polymer ?
#
loop_
_entity_poly.entity_id
_entity_poly.type
_entity_poly.pdbx_seq_one_letter_code
_entity_poly.pdbx_strand_id
1 'polypeptide(L)'
;MVWIMRGLVGVALALGLVIVFVLLIGNTGSRDDGTESTSLTVGSRTVTVAGHYKTLSQESVADGVKIIVEGHEIMVTEDQLSMDGNAQVLEPEENVTVFVAKNGSVRVSVAPAN
;
A
#
# COMPACT_ATOMS: atom_id res chain seq x y z
N MET A 1 20.40 36.49 4.87
CA MET A 1 18.98 36.32 4.47
C MET A 1 18.61 34.92 3.94
N VAL A 2 19.53 34.14 3.34
CA VAL A 2 19.19 32.86 2.66
C VAL A 2 18.99 31.66 3.60
N TRP A 3 19.52 31.69 4.82
CA TRP A 3 19.47 30.55 5.74
C TRP A 3 18.08 30.34 6.38
N ILE A 4 17.33 31.42 6.62
CA ILE A 4 16.00 31.36 7.22
C ILE A 4 14.97 30.75 6.25
N MET A 5 15.07 31.04 4.94
CA MET A 5 14.19 30.43 3.94
C MET A 5 14.38 28.92 3.80
N ARG A 6 15.60 28.40 3.97
CA ARG A 6 15.88 26.96 3.86
C ARG A 6 15.32 26.17 5.05
N GLY A 7 15.37 26.74 6.26
CA GLY A 7 14.76 26.14 7.44
C GLY A 7 13.23 26.09 7.33
N LEU A 8 12.61 27.14 6.80
CA LEU A 8 11.16 27.24 6.66
C LEU A 8 10.60 26.28 5.60
N VAL A 9 11.34 26.07 4.50
CA VAL A 9 10.99 25.06 3.48
C VAL A 9 11.13 23.64 4.04
N GLY A 10 12.15 23.35 4.83
CA GLY A 10 12.31 22.05 5.48
C GLY A 10 11.20 21.73 6.47
N VAL A 11 10.76 22.72 7.25
CA VAL A 11 9.64 22.58 8.19
C VAL A 11 8.30 22.41 7.47
N ALA A 12 8.08 23.12 6.36
CA ALA A 12 6.87 22.95 5.55
C ALA A 12 6.79 21.57 4.89
N LEU A 13 7.92 21.03 4.41
CA LEU A 13 8.01 19.67 3.87
C LEU A 13 7.74 18.62 4.94
N ALA A 14 8.34 18.77 6.12
CA ALA A 14 8.12 17.85 7.24
C ALA A 14 6.65 17.88 7.71
N LEU A 15 6.04 19.06 7.81
CA LEU A 15 4.63 19.19 8.19
C LEU A 15 3.69 18.63 7.11
N GLY A 16 4.00 18.81 5.82
CA GLY A 16 3.26 18.17 4.72
C GLY A 16 3.31 16.65 4.79
N LEU A 17 4.50 16.07 5.04
CA LEU A 17 4.68 14.63 5.21
C LEU A 17 3.94 14.08 6.43
N VAL A 18 3.94 14.81 7.55
CA VAL A 18 3.20 14.43 8.76
C VAL A 18 1.69 14.49 8.54
N ILE A 19 1.17 15.47 7.80
CA ILE A 19 -0.26 15.57 7.48
C ILE A 19 -0.70 14.41 6.57
N VAL A 20 0.13 14.00 5.60
CA VAL A 20 -0.12 12.80 4.79
C VAL A 20 -0.13 11.54 5.66
N PHE A 21 0.81 11.43 6.61
CA PHE A 21 0.85 10.31 7.56
C PHE A 21 -0.38 10.27 8.47
N VAL A 22 -0.88 11.42 8.93
CA VAL A 22 -2.08 11.50 9.79
C VAL A 22 -3.36 11.21 9.00
N LEU A 23 -3.43 11.56 7.72
CA LEU A 23 -4.57 11.19 6.86
C LEU A 23 -4.61 9.68 6.57
N LEU A 24 -3.48 8.98 6.57
CA LEU A 24 -3.42 7.53 6.42
C LEU A 24 -3.87 6.76 7.68
N ILE A 25 -3.85 7.38 8.86
CA ILE A 25 -4.33 6.77 10.11
C ILE A 25 -5.86 6.92 10.27
N GLY A 26 -6.51 7.73 9.42
CA GLY A 26 -7.89 8.19 9.58
C GLY A 26 -9.00 7.42 8.86
N ASN A 27 -8.72 6.33 8.13
CA ASN A 27 -9.79 5.54 7.48
C ASN A 27 -9.91 4.12 8.06
N THR A 28 -9.99 4.02 9.40
CA THR A 28 -10.62 2.85 10.04
C THR A 28 -12.15 2.94 9.86
N GLY A 29 -12.59 2.84 8.62
CA GLY A 29 -13.99 2.64 8.29
C GLY A 29 -14.34 1.18 8.53
N SER A 30 -14.82 0.83 9.73
CA SER A 30 -15.70 -0.34 9.85
C SER A 30 -16.95 -0.04 9.03
N ARG A 31 -17.06 -0.55 7.80
CA ARG A 31 -18.24 -0.32 6.97
C ARG A 31 -18.60 -1.55 6.12
N ASP A 32 -19.55 -2.31 6.68
CA ASP A 32 -20.51 -3.22 6.03
C ASP A 32 -20.00 -4.19 4.94
N ASP A 33 -19.88 -5.47 5.31
CA ASP A 33 -20.34 -6.73 4.65
C ASP A 33 -20.38 -6.87 3.10
N GLY A 34 -19.75 -5.98 2.34
CA GLY A 34 -19.52 -6.06 0.90
C GLY A 34 -18.10 -6.52 0.63
N THR A 35 -17.87 -7.10 -0.56
CA THR A 35 -16.50 -7.30 -1.05
C THR A 35 -15.84 -5.93 -1.20
N GLU A 36 -14.89 -5.60 -0.33
CA GLU A 36 -14.17 -4.34 -0.36
C GLU A 36 -13.05 -4.46 -1.39
N SER A 37 -12.87 -3.45 -2.23
CA SER A 37 -11.70 -3.35 -3.11
C SER A 37 -11.04 -1.99 -2.98
N THR A 38 -9.72 -2.00 -2.81
CA THR A 38 -8.86 -0.81 -2.85
C THR A 38 -7.77 -1.06 -3.86
N SER A 39 -7.61 -0.17 -4.84
CA SER A 39 -6.49 -0.19 -5.76
C SER A 39 -5.53 0.95 -5.48
N LEU A 40 -4.24 0.67 -5.60
CA LEU A 40 -3.16 1.64 -5.51
C LEU A 40 -2.26 1.48 -6.72
N THR A 41 -1.73 2.58 -7.24
CA THR A 41 -0.73 2.53 -8.31
C THR A 41 0.67 2.61 -7.70
N VAL A 42 1.55 1.68 -8.10
CA VAL A 42 2.97 1.66 -7.74
C VAL A 42 3.77 1.70 -9.05
N GLY A 43 4.46 2.81 -9.31
CA GLY A 43 5.11 3.02 -10.60
C GLY A 43 4.10 2.96 -11.75
N SER A 44 4.29 2.02 -12.68
CA SER A 44 3.37 1.75 -13.80
C SER A 44 2.31 0.68 -13.51
N ARG A 45 2.38 -0.02 -12.36
CA ARG A 45 1.48 -1.16 -12.06
C ARG A 45 0.37 -0.81 -11.08
N THR A 46 -0.70 -1.58 -11.15
CA THR A 46 -1.83 -1.50 -10.22
C THR A 46 -1.75 -2.65 -9.20
N VAL A 47 -1.82 -2.28 -7.93
CA VAL A 47 -1.93 -3.19 -6.79
C VAL A 47 -3.36 -3.12 -6.26
N THR A 48 -4.10 -4.21 -6.33
CA THR A 48 -5.50 -4.26 -5.88
C THR A 48 -5.63 -5.17 -4.67
N VAL A 49 -6.15 -4.65 -3.57
CA VAL A 49 -6.56 -5.45 -2.40
C VAL A 49 -8.07 -5.62 -2.45
N ALA A 50 -8.54 -6.84 -2.62
CA ALA A 50 -9.96 -7.16 -2.77
C ALA A 50 -10.38 -8.27 -1.79
N GLY A 51 -11.61 -8.20 -1.28
CA GLY A 51 -12.19 -9.29 -0.49
C GLY A 51 -12.83 -8.81 0.81
N HIS A 52 -12.68 -9.60 1.87
CA HIS A 52 -13.23 -9.30 3.18
C HIS A 52 -12.09 -9.23 4.19
N TYR A 53 -11.72 -8.01 4.58
CA TYR A 53 -10.70 -7.77 5.61
C TYR A 53 -11.31 -6.96 6.76
N LYS A 54 -10.99 -7.32 8.00
CA LYS A 54 -11.34 -6.51 9.17
C LYS A 54 -10.28 -5.46 9.45
N THR A 55 -9.04 -5.80 9.12
CA THR A 55 -7.87 -4.97 9.33
C THR A 55 -7.11 -4.82 8.03
N LEU A 56 -6.97 -3.59 7.58
CA LEU A 56 -6.15 -3.22 6.43
C LEU A 56 -5.36 -1.97 6.80
N SER A 57 -4.05 -2.05 6.64
CA SER A 57 -3.13 -0.92 6.72
C SER A 57 -2.30 -0.88 5.44
N GLN A 58 -2.12 0.31 4.90
CA GLN A 58 -1.30 0.54 3.72
C GLN A 58 -0.33 1.68 4.03
N GLU A 59 0.94 1.43 3.76
CA GLU A 59 2.03 2.36 3.98
C GLU A 59 2.79 2.52 2.67
N SER A 60 2.78 3.73 2.12
CA SER A 60 3.66 4.07 0.99
C SER A 60 5.09 4.19 1.49
N VAL A 61 5.99 3.48 0.81
CA VAL A 61 7.43 3.45 1.09
C VAL A 61 8.19 3.95 -0.14
N ALA A 62 9.46 4.29 0.01
CA ALA A 62 10.26 4.91 -1.07
C ALA A 62 10.20 4.14 -2.39
N ASP A 63 10.19 2.80 -2.33
CA ASP A 63 10.26 1.94 -3.50
C ASP A 63 8.95 1.17 -3.77
N GLY A 64 7.84 1.55 -3.10
CA GLY A 64 6.57 0.83 -3.29
C GLY A 64 5.51 1.06 -2.23
N VAL A 65 4.76 0.00 -1.93
CA VAL A 65 3.73 -0.03 -0.89
C VAL A 65 3.90 -1.26 -0.01
N LYS A 66 3.78 -1.05 1.30
CA LYS A 66 3.61 -2.10 2.29
C LYS A 66 2.13 -2.19 2.67
N ILE A 67 1.56 -3.37 2.57
CA ILE A 67 0.18 -3.68 2.86
C ILE A 67 0.18 -4.69 4.00
N ILE A 68 -0.48 -4.35 5.11
CA ILE A 68 -0.68 -5.26 6.23
C ILE A 68 -2.17 -5.58 6.28
N VAL A 69 -2.52 -6.84 6.07
CA VAL A 69 -3.92 -7.27 6.02
C VAL A 69 -4.10 -8.58 6.77
N GLU A 70 -5.03 -8.60 7.73
CA GLU A 70 -5.28 -9.77 8.59
C GLU A 70 -3.98 -10.36 9.19
N GLY A 71 -3.03 -9.48 9.57
CA GLY A 71 -1.74 -9.86 10.14
C GLY A 71 -0.68 -10.35 9.15
N HIS A 72 -0.99 -10.43 7.85
CA HIS A 72 -0.03 -10.78 6.80
C HIS A 72 0.62 -9.51 6.25
N GLU A 73 1.93 -9.56 6.07
CA GLU A 73 2.71 -8.45 5.53
C GLU A 73 3.00 -8.68 4.04
N ILE A 74 2.55 -7.75 3.19
CA ILE A 74 2.73 -7.81 1.75
C ILE A 74 3.44 -6.54 1.30
N MET A 75 4.65 -6.68 0.81
CA MET A 75 5.43 -5.60 0.23
C MET A 75 5.36 -5.69 -1.29
N VAL A 76 4.91 -4.63 -1.96
CA VAL A 76 4.89 -4.54 -3.42
C VAL A 76 5.73 -3.36 -3.84
N THR A 77 6.80 -3.64 -4.57
CA THR A 77 7.74 -2.64 -5.14
C THR A 77 7.63 -2.60 -6.65
N GLU A 78 8.46 -1.79 -7.31
CA GLU A 78 8.59 -1.73 -8.77
C GLU A 78 9.14 -3.01 -9.42
N ASP A 79 9.85 -3.88 -8.70
CA ASP A 79 10.43 -5.09 -9.30
C ASP A 79 10.10 -6.38 -8.52
N GLN A 80 9.48 -6.25 -7.36
CA GLN A 80 9.34 -7.37 -6.43
C GLN A 80 8.04 -7.30 -5.63
N LEU A 81 7.41 -8.44 -5.49
CA LEU A 81 6.37 -8.74 -4.52
C LEU A 81 7.00 -9.56 -3.38
N SER A 82 6.71 -9.25 -2.13
CA SER A 82 7.04 -10.12 -1.00
C SER A 82 5.82 -10.32 -0.12
N MET A 83 5.54 -11.56 0.28
CA MET A 83 4.49 -11.91 1.23
C MET A 83 5.10 -12.69 2.40
N ASP A 84 4.97 -12.15 3.60
CA ASP A 84 5.50 -12.72 4.85
C ASP A 84 6.98 -13.14 4.74
N GLY A 85 7.77 -12.32 4.05
CA GLY A 85 9.21 -12.54 3.82
C GLY A 85 9.54 -13.43 2.62
N ASN A 86 8.55 -14.02 1.93
CA ASN A 86 8.76 -14.76 0.69
C ASN A 86 8.69 -13.79 -0.48
N ALA A 87 9.83 -13.56 -1.14
CA ALA A 87 9.93 -12.64 -2.27
C ALA A 87 9.77 -13.36 -3.61
N GLN A 88 9.12 -12.69 -4.55
CA GLN A 88 8.95 -13.04 -5.95
C GLN A 88 9.27 -11.81 -6.80
N VAL A 89 10.08 -11.99 -7.85
CA VAL A 89 10.34 -10.94 -8.84
C VAL A 89 9.09 -10.74 -9.70
N LEU A 90 8.71 -9.48 -9.92
CA LEU A 90 7.61 -9.08 -10.80
C LEU A 90 8.16 -8.67 -12.16
N GLU A 91 7.44 -9.01 -13.22
CA GLU A 91 7.73 -8.49 -14.55
C GLU A 91 7.21 -7.04 -14.70
N PRO A 92 7.75 -6.26 -15.66
CA PRO A 92 7.44 -4.82 -15.82
C PRO A 92 5.97 -4.51 -16.12
N GLU A 93 5.22 -5.50 -16.61
CA GLU A 93 3.81 -5.38 -16.97
C GLU A 93 2.90 -6.20 -16.06
N GLU A 94 3.40 -6.71 -14.93
CA GLU A 94 2.58 -7.47 -13.99
C GLU A 94 1.88 -6.58 -12.96
N ASN A 95 0.58 -6.80 -12.82
CA ASN A 95 -0.26 -6.27 -11.76
C ASN A 95 -0.40 -7.29 -10.63
N VAL A 96 -0.58 -6.76 -9.42
CA VAL A 96 -0.72 -7.58 -8.20
C VAL A 96 -2.13 -7.45 -7.67
N THR A 97 -2.79 -8.58 -7.44
CA THR A 97 -4.07 -8.63 -6.75
C THR A 97 -3.97 -9.45 -5.48
N VAL A 98 -4.20 -8.81 -4.34
CA VAL A 98 -4.29 -9.44 -3.02
C VAL A 98 -5.76 -9.74 -2.73
N PHE A 99 -6.11 -11.02 -2.66
CA PHE A 99 -7.43 -11.50 -2.29
C PHE A 99 -7.49 -11.91 -0.82
N VAL A 100 -8.44 -11.37 -0.08
CA VAL A 100 -8.69 -11.73 1.33
C VAL A 100 -10.00 -12.48 1.43
N ALA A 101 -9.94 -13.73 1.85
CA ALA A 101 -11.13 -14.56 2.07
C ALA A 101 -11.79 -14.24 3.42
N LYS A 102 -13.08 -14.57 3.58
CA LYS A 102 -13.86 -14.33 4.81
C LYS A 102 -13.28 -14.96 6.07
N ASN A 103 -12.45 -15.99 5.93
CA ASN A 103 -11.77 -16.66 7.03
C ASN A 103 -10.42 -15.99 7.40
N GLY A 104 -10.09 -14.85 6.79
CA GLY A 104 -8.82 -14.14 6.98
C GLY A 104 -7.65 -14.72 6.17
N SER A 105 -7.87 -15.73 5.32
CA SER A 105 -6.81 -16.24 4.44
C SER A 105 -6.51 -15.27 3.32
N VAL A 106 -5.22 -14.97 3.13
CA VAL A 106 -4.72 -14.07 2.10
C VAL A 106 -4.14 -14.88 0.94
N ARG A 107 -4.46 -14.48 -0.29
CA ARG A 107 -3.89 -15.03 -1.52
C ARG A 107 -3.43 -13.90 -2.41
N VAL A 108 -2.26 -14.04 -3.02
CA VAL A 108 -1.77 -13.06 -3.99
C VAL A 108 -1.79 -13.69 -5.38
N SER A 109 -2.33 -12.95 -6.33
CA SER A 109 -2.35 -13.29 -7.75
C SER A 109 -1.56 -12.24 -8.51
N VAL A 110 -0.63 -12.69 -9.33
CA VAL A 110 0.11 -11.84 -10.26
C VAL A 110 -0.42 -12.11 -11.66
N ALA A 111 -0.74 -11.06 -12.41
CA ALA A 111 -1.29 -11.18 -13.75
C ALA A 111 -0.80 -10.01 -14.63
N PRO A 112 -0.61 -10.23 -15.95
CA PRO A 112 -0.23 -9.15 -16.86
C PRO A 112 -1.29 -8.04 -16.87
N ALA A 113 -0.82 -6.81 -17.06
CA ALA A 113 -1.65 -5.63 -17.28
C ALA A 113 -2.34 -5.75 -18.64
N ASN A 114 -3.68 -5.75 -18.63
CA ASN A 114 -4.50 -5.70 -19.85
C ASN A 114 -4.55 -4.29 -20.43
#